data_AF-A0A6V7K3W5-F1
#
_entry.id   AF-A0A6V7K3W5-F1
#
_cell.length_a   1.000
_cell.length_b   1.000
_cell.length_c   1.000
_cell.angle_alpha   90.00
_cell.angle_beta   90.00
_cell.angle_gamma   90.00
#
_symmetry.space_group_name_H-M   'P 1'
#
loop_
_entity.id
_entity.type
_entity.pdbx_description
1 polymer ?
#
loop_
_entity_poly.entity_id
_entity_poly.type
_entity_poly.pdbx_seq_one_letter_code
_entity_poly.pdbx_strand_id
1 'polypeptide(L)' 'VEDVKFVINLDYPSNSEDYVHRIGRTGRSQRTGTAYAFFTPSNAHKANDLIQVLEEAKQVVNPKLYELARNPGVFK' A
#
# COMPACT_ATOMS: atom_id res chain seq x y z
N VAL A 1 4.85 18.78 7.85
CA VAL A 1 4.00 18.69 6.63
C VAL A 1 2.57 18.54 7.10
N GLU A 2 1.76 19.57 6.88
CA GLU A 2 0.34 19.57 7.24
C GLU A 2 -0.48 19.57 5.94
N ASP A 3 -1.66 18.94 5.98
CA ASP A 3 -2.70 19.04 4.95
C ASP A 3 -2.42 18.40 3.58
N VAL A 4 -1.71 17.28 3.55
CA VAL A 4 -1.54 16.51 2.32
C VAL A 4 -2.87 15.83 1.94
N LYS A 5 -3.42 16.11 0.75
CA LYS A 5 -4.62 15.42 0.23
C LYS A 5 -4.31 14.05 -0.38
N PHE A 6 -3.14 13.93 -1.00
CA PHE A 6 -2.75 12.73 -1.73
C PHE A 6 -1.33 12.32 -1.34
N VAL A 7 -1.15 11.06 -0.99
CA VAL A 7 0.17 10.43 -0.83
C VAL A 7 0.35 9.45 -1.97
N ILE A 8 1.47 9.54 -2.69
CA ILE A 8 1.80 8.62 -3.78
C ILE A 8 3.14 7.95 -3.45
N ASN A 9 3.11 6.64 -3.19
CA ASN A 9 4.32 5.84 -3.09
C ASN A 9 4.73 5.39 -4.49
N LEU A 10 5.67 6.14 -5.09
CA LEU A 10 6.26 5.78 -6.39
C LEU A 10 7.03 4.45 -6.29
N ASP A 11 7.83 4.32 -5.23
CA ASP A 11 8.53 3.09 -4.88
C ASP A 11 8.00 2.57 -3.55
N TYR A 12 7.61 1.29 -3.53
CA TYR A 12 7.09 0.66 -2.32
C TYR A 12 8.19 0.58 -1.23
N PRO A 13 7.90 1.03 0.00
CA PRO A 13 8.90 1.08 1.08
C PRO A 13 9.43 -0.30 1.47
N SER A 14 10.51 -0.31 2.26
CA SER A 14 11.20 -1.54 2.68
C SER A 14 10.31 -2.50 3.46
N ASN A 15 9.41 -1.98 4.30
CA ASN A 15 8.48 -2.74 5.12
C ASN A 15 7.11 -2.04 5.19
N SER A 16 6.12 -2.72 5.77
CA SER A 16 4.75 -2.21 5.89
C SER A 16 4.57 -1.13 6.96
N GLU A 17 5.42 -1.09 7.99
CA GLU A 17 5.39 -0.03 9.02
C GLU A 17 5.73 1.34 8.40
N ASP A 18 6.77 1.39 7.56
CA ASP A 18 7.14 2.56 6.78
C ASP A 18 6.02 2.98 5.82
N TYR A 19 5.32 2.01 5.22
CA TYR A 19 4.14 2.28 4.38
C TYR A 19 3.05 3.00 5.19
N VAL A 20 2.70 2.48 6.37
CA VAL A 20 1.71 3.10 7.28
C VAL A 20 2.15 4.52 7.68
N HIS A 21 3.41 4.71 8.05
CA HIS A 21 3.94 6.02 8.42
C HIS A 21 3.91 7.05 7.27
N ARG A 22 4.13 6.60 6.03
CA ARG A 22 4.05 7.43 4.82
C ARG A 22 2.62 7.83 4.50
N ILE A 23 1.67 6.89 4.50
CA ILE A 23 0.27 7.22 4.19
C ILE A 23 -0.39 8.04 5.31
N GLY A 24 0.09 7.92 6.56
CA GLY A 24 -0.34 8.76 7.70
C GLY A 24 0.02 10.25 7.59
N ARG A 25 0.57 10.69 6.45
CA ARG A 25 0.71 12.12 6.10
C ARG A 25 -0.59 12.72 5.54
N THR A 26 -1.54 11.91 5.05
CA THR A 26 -2.88 12.33 4.62
C THR A 26 -3.96 11.87 5.61
N GLY A 27 -5.21 12.32 5.42
CA GLY A 27 -6.38 11.80 6.16
C GLY A 27 -6.36 12.10 7.67
N ARG A 28 -5.83 13.25 8.08
CA ARG A 28 -5.72 13.62 9.51
C ARG A 28 -6.98 14.32 10.03
N SER A 29 -7.27 14.08 11.32
CA SER A 29 -8.43 14.63 12.03
C SER A 29 -9.75 14.18 11.37
N GLN A 30 -10.67 15.10 11.09
CA GLN A 30 -11.98 14.81 10.48
C GLN A 30 -11.94 14.78 8.93
N ARG A 31 -10.74 14.77 8.32
CA ARG A 31 -10.58 14.86 6.86
C ARG A 31 -10.22 13.52 6.28
N THR A 32 -10.78 13.22 5.11
CA THR A 32 -10.38 12.08 4.30
C THR A 32 -9.10 12.40 3.53
N GLY A 33 -8.36 11.34 3.21
CA GLY A 33 -7.13 11.39 2.45
C GLY A 33 -7.05 10.20 1.51
N THR A 34 -6.29 10.31 0.43
CA THR A 34 -6.12 9.22 -0.52
C THR A 34 -4.66 8.87 -0.67
N ALA A 35 -4.35 7.58 -0.56
CA ALA A 35 -3.02 7.05 -0.78
C ALA A 35 -3.01 6.12 -1.99
N TYR A 36 -2.06 6.33 -2.89
CA TYR A 36 -1.75 5.45 -4.00
C TYR A 36 -0.38 4.83 -3.77
N ALA A 37 -0.23 3.56 -4.13
CA ALA A 37 1.04 2.88 -4.10
C ALA A 37 1.24 2.14 -5.41
N PHE A 38 2.38 2.40 -6.07
CA PHE A 38 2.82 1.55 -7.14
C PHE A 38 3.48 0.31 -6.54
N PHE A 39 2.98 -0.85 -6.94
CA PHE A 39 3.42 -2.14 -6.45
C PHE A 39 3.82 -2.98 -7.65
N THR A 40 5.09 -3.39 -7.68
CA THR A 40 5.67 -4.12 -8.81
C THR A 40 5.95 -5.57 -8.42
N PRO A 41 6.16 -6.48 -9.40
CA PRO A 41 6.57 -7.85 -9.11
C PRO A 41 7.85 -7.94 -8.27
N SER A 42 8.77 -6.97 -8.39
CA SER A 42 9.96 -6.87 -7.55
C SER A 42 9.64 -6.71 -6.05
N ASN A 43 8.44 -6.23 -5.72
CA ASN A 43 7.94 -6.08 -4.36
C ASN A 43 7.10 -7.27 -3.88
N ALA A 44 6.91 -8.32 -4.68
CA ALA A 44 5.97 -9.41 -4.40
C ALA A 44 6.18 -10.09 -3.03
N HIS A 45 7.42 -10.15 -2.54
CA HIS A 45 7.72 -10.68 -1.20
C HIS A 45 7.04 -9.90 -0.05
N LYS A 46 6.59 -8.67 -0.28
CA LYS A 46 5.89 -7.80 0.67
C LYS A 46 4.37 -7.79 0.48
N ALA A 47 3.86 -8.53 -0.50
CA ALA A 47 2.45 -8.46 -0.88
C ALA A 47 1.53 -8.94 0.24
N ASN A 48 1.91 -10.02 0.96
CA ASN A 48 1.12 -10.53 2.09
C ASN A 48 1.00 -9.49 3.22
N ASP A 49 2.10 -8.82 3.58
CA ASP A 49 2.09 -7.81 4.62
C ASP A 49 1.20 -6.62 4.23
N LEU A 50 1.24 -6.19 2.95
CA LEU A 50 0.38 -5.12 2.45
C LEU A 50 -1.10 -5.55 2.46
N ILE A 51 -1.40 -6.78 2.05
CA ILE A 51 -2.77 -7.33 2.07
C ILE A 51 -3.32 -7.27 3.49
N GLN A 52 -2.55 -7.73 4.48
CA GLN A 52 -2.96 -7.72 5.88
C GLN A 52 -3.30 -6.29 6.36
N VAL A 53 -2.44 -5.31 6.05
CA VAL A 53 -2.69 -3.90 6.41
C VAL A 53 -3.98 -3.37 5.77
N LEU A 54 -4.24 -3.72 4.51
CA LEU A 54 -5.44 -3.28 3.80
C LEU A 54 -6.71 -3.94 4.36
N GLU A 55 -6.66 -5.23 4.71
CA GLU A 55 -7.76 -5.97 5.32
C GLU A 55 -8.10 -5.44 6.72
N GLU A 56 -7.08 -5.20 7.56
CA GLU A 56 -7.25 -4.59 8.90
C GLU A 56 -7.87 -3.20 8.80
N ALA A 57 -7.48 -2.42 7.79
CA ALA A 57 -8.04 -1.11 7.48
C ALA A 57 -9.39 -1.16 6.72
N LYS A 58 -9.95 -2.37 6.51
CA LYS A 58 -11.22 -2.62 5.78
C LYS A 58 -11.24 -1.98 4.38
N GLN A 59 -10.10 -1.93 3.72
CA GLN A 59 -9.96 -1.43 2.35
C GLN A 59 -10.26 -2.53 1.34
N VAL A 60 -10.66 -2.12 0.13
CA VAL A 60 -10.81 -3.06 -0.99
C VAL A 60 -9.41 -3.44 -1.48
N VAL A 61 -9.03 -4.70 -1.29
CA VAL A 61 -7.76 -5.23 -1.78
C VAL A 61 -7.86 -5.54 -3.26
N ASN A 62 -6.90 -5.07 -4.06
CA ASN A 62 -6.86 -5.35 -5.48
C ASN A 62 -6.60 -6.86 -5.72
N PRO A 63 -7.43 -7.58 -6.51
CA PRO A 63 -7.22 -9.00 -6.79
C PRO A 63 -5.83 -9.35 -7.32
N LYS A 64 -5.22 -8.45 -8.12
CA LYS A 64 -3.86 -8.63 -8.64
C LYS A 64 -2.80 -8.68 -7.54
N LEU A 65 -3.05 -8.08 -6.38
CA LEU A 65 -2.14 -8.14 -5.24
C LEU A 65 -2.13 -9.55 -4.63
N TYR A 66 -3.29 -10.22 -4.52
CA TYR A 66 -3.35 -11.63 -4.11
C TYR A 66 -2.73 -12.57 -5.14
N GLU A 67 -2.83 -12.25 -6.42
CA GLU A 67 -2.14 -13.00 -7.48
C GLU A 67 -0.62 -12.86 -7.36
N LEU A 68 -0.13 -11.63 -7.16
CA LEU A 68 1.29 -11.34 -6.92
C LEU A 68 1.81 -12.06 -5.67
N ALA A 69 1.04 -12.10 -4.58
CA ALA A 69 1.41 -12.80 -3.36
C ALA A 69 1.51 -14.32 -3.55
N ARG A 70 0.60 -14.90 -4.34
CA ARG A 70 0.56 -16.35 -4.58
C ARG A 70 1.55 -16.82 -5.65
N ASN A 71 1.76 -16.03 -6.69
CA ASN A 71 2.61 -16.41 -7.82
C ASN A 71 3.37 -15.21 -8.41
N PRO A 72 4.54 -14.85 -7.83
CA PRO A 72 5.36 -13.72 -8.28
C PRO A 72 5.84 -13.84 -9.73
N GLY A 73 5.87 -15.06 -10.27
CA GLY A 73 6.37 -15.36 -11.62
C GLY A 73 5.37 -15.09 -12.76
N VAL A 74 4.11 -14.79 -12.46
CA VAL A 74 3.05 -14.56 -13.47
C VAL A 74 3.25 -13.27 -14.26
N PHE A 75 3.98 -12.31 -13.68
CA PHE A 75 4.15 -10.97 -14.23
C PHE A 75 5.54 -10.74 -14.84
N LYS A 76 6.25 -11.82 -15.21
CA LYS A 76 7.50 -11.77 -15.98
C LYS A 76 7.24 -11.75 -17.48
#